data_AF-A0A2V6P7F3-F1
#
_entry.id   AF-A0A2V6P7F3-F1
#
_cell.length_a   1.000
_cell.length_b   1.000
_cell.length_c   1.000
_cell.angle_alpha   90.00
_cell.angle_beta   90.00
_cell.angle_gamma   90.00
#
_symmetry.space_group_name_H-M   'P 1'
#
loop_
_entity.id
_entity.type
_entity.pdbx_description
1 polymer ?
#
loop_
_entity_poly.entity_id
_entity_poly.type
_entity_poly.pdbx_seq_one_letter_code
_entity_poly.pdbx_strand_id
1 'polypeptide(L)'
;MPHSNGCARSRQGAQRRGGRGAIRCDLRRRRACAICGRRREDGRRTGRRGYRRRCLEAGVAMSRLGLSIAASLAIVLALFASASPVDAWARKGHRIIGLIARDQLSPEAKAAVRQLMGSDDLPKFSLYLDLIKDDLQQQIPGSRAWHYDNVPVCKTKARDQYCHAGNCASGQIARHHQLLRDAQEPNHRKHFAIFVITHLIGDVHQPLHAADNDDRGGNRIEVQLTEGRKKEVNLHTAWDTSFIEQLFAGKNEQMVAKNLAEKFVTKSAEWRKGTVDAWIAESNEIAKAVTYAKLPGFACGTQFGPARLPLTAEYVQAAEGIVEEQLAKAGYRLAHVLNLALGE
;
A
#
# COMPACT_ATOMS: atom_id res chain seq x y z
N MET A 1 22.96 27.26 -42.74
CA MET A 1 23.08 26.88 -44.17
C MET A 1 24.26 27.65 -44.77
N PRO A 2 25.08 27.09 -45.68
CA PRO A 2 25.17 25.67 -46.03
C PRO A 2 26.59 25.15 -46.45
N HIS A 3 26.65 23.84 -46.76
CA HIS A 3 27.46 23.12 -47.78
C HIS A 3 29.00 23.01 -47.59
N SER A 4 29.73 21.96 -47.99
CA SER A 4 29.43 20.61 -48.54
C SER A 4 30.76 19.87 -48.85
N ASN A 5 30.74 18.54 -48.73
CA ASN A 5 31.35 17.49 -49.57
C ASN A 5 32.82 17.53 -50.05
N GLY A 6 33.48 16.37 -49.94
CA GLY A 6 34.65 16.02 -50.75
C GLY A 6 35.13 14.57 -50.58
N CYS A 7 34.54 13.65 -51.36
CA CYS A 7 35.05 12.29 -51.58
C CYS A 7 36.22 12.31 -52.58
N ALA A 8 37.26 11.51 -52.37
CA ALA A 8 38.20 11.12 -53.43
C ALA A 8 38.58 9.63 -53.31
N ARG A 9 38.40 8.91 -54.42
CA ARG A 9 38.80 7.52 -54.69
C ARG A 9 40.06 7.52 -55.57
N SER A 10 40.92 6.52 -55.41
CA SER A 10 41.65 5.82 -56.50
C SER A 10 42.13 4.45 -55.96
N ARG A 11 41.77 3.28 -56.51
CA ARG A 11 42.18 2.60 -57.79
C ARG A 11 43.72 2.36 -57.80
N GLN A 12 44.31 1.17 -57.93
CA GLN A 12 44.17 -0.06 -58.76
C GLN A 12 44.86 -1.23 -58.00
N GLY A 13 44.67 -2.54 -58.17
CA GLY A 13 44.68 -3.46 -59.35
C GLY A 13 45.45 -4.73 -58.89
N ALA A 14 44.83 -5.92 -58.76
CA ALA A 14 44.58 -6.98 -59.75
C ALA A 14 45.75 -7.97 -60.02
N GLN A 15 45.59 -9.25 -59.61
CA GLN A 15 46.00 -10.52 -60.28
C GLN A 15 45.66 -11.72 -59.34
N ARG A 16 44.68 -12.61 -59.60
CA ARG A 16 44.66 -13.85 -60.46
C ARG A 16 45.84 -14.81 -60.15
N ARG A 17 45.73 -16.14 -59.96
CA ARG A 17 44.76 -17.21 -60.32
C ARG A 17 45.20 -18.57 -59.70
N GLY A 18 44.24 -19.50 -59.51
CA GLY A 18 44.40 -20.98 -59.57
C GLY A 18 44.84 -21.70 -58.28
N GLY A 19 44.38 -22.89 -57.89
CA GLY A 19 43.45 -23.86 -58.45
C GLY A 19 43.58 -25.21 -57.71
N ARG A 20 42.43 -25.81 -57.34
CA ARG A 20 42.09 -27.23 -57.09
C ARG A 20 43.05 -28.17 -56.31
N GLY A 21 42.48 -28.87 -55.31
CA GLY A 21 43.00 -30.16 -54.82
C GLY A 21 42.35 -30.58 -53.50
N ALA A 22 41.72 -31.74 -53.46
CA ALA A 22 40.84 -32.21 -52.39
C ALA A 22 41.50 -33.26 -51.46
N ILE A 23 40.79 -33.57 -50.37
CA ILE A 23 40.78 -34.81 -49.56
C ILE A 23 41.75 -34.92 -48.35
N ARG A 24 41.10 -34.81 -47.17
CA ARG A 24 41.28 -35.51 -45.86
C ARG A 24 42.68 -35.95 -45.39
N CYS A 25 42.99 -35.57 -44.16
CA CYS A 25 43.41 -36.53 -43.14
C CYS A 25 42.98 -36.08 -41.72
N ASP A 26 42.55 -37.07 -40.94
CA ASP A 26 41.98 -37.06 -39.59
C ASP A 26 43.00 -36.61 -38.53
N LEU A 27 42.55 -35.92 -37.47
CA LEU A 27 43.22 -35.93 -36.15
C LEU A 27 42.30 -35.38 -35.06
N ARG A 28 41.51 -36.30 -34.50
CA ARG A 28 40.87 -36.26 -33.19
C ARG A 28 41.73 -35.55 -32.11
N ARG A 29 41.18 -34.56 -31.42
CA ARG A 29 41.57 -34.23 -30.04
C ARG A 29 40.37 -34.27 -29.10
N ARG A 30 40.53 -35.10 -28.09
CA ARG A 30 39.59 -35.49 -27.04
C ARG A 30 39.53 -34.39 -25.98
N ARG A 31 38.34 -33.93 -25.61
CA ARG A 31 38.11 -33.29 -24.29
C ARG A 31 37.69 -34.38 -23.32
N ALA A 32 38.59 -34.74 -22.41
CA ALA A 32 38.32 -35.69 -21.33
C ALA A 32 37.59 -34.97 -20.20
N CYS A 33 36.44 -35.50 -19.82
CA CYS A 33 35.69 -35.14 -18.61
C CYS A 33 36.45 -35.68 -17.39
N ALA A 34 36.81 -34.80 -16.47
CA ALA A 34 37.61 -35.10 -15.28
C ALA A 34 36.73 -35.61 -14.13
N ILE A 35 36.08 -36.77 -14.29
CA ILE A 35 35.44 -37.50 -13.19
C ILE A 35 35.60 -39.00 -13.46
N CYS A 36 36.69 -39.58 -12.98
CA CYS A 36 36.86 -40.98 -12.54
C CYS A 36 38.36 -41.33 -12.57
N GLY A 37 38.90 -41.60 -11.38
CA GLY A 37 40.29 -41.96 -11.16
C GLY A 37 40.73 -43.21 -11.93
N ARG A 38 41.98 -43.22 -12.37
CA ARG A 38 42.64 -44.42 -12.89
C ARG A 38 42.97 -45.35 -11.72
N ARG A 39 42.52 -46.60 -11.81
CA ARG A 39 43.34 -47.76 -11.41
C ARG A 39 43.35 -48.74 -12.57
N ARG A 40 44.56 -49.11 -13.01
CA ARG A 40 44.81 -50.28 -13.82
C ARG A 40 44.84 -51.46 -12.86
N GLU A 41 43.96 -52.42 -13.09
CA GLU A 41 44.05 -53.79 -12.57
C GLU A 41 43.21 -54.68 -13.50
N ASP A 42 43.43 -55.97 -13.36
CA ASP A 42 43.49 -56.99 -14.39
C ASP A 42 42.25 -57.29 -15.25
N GLY A 43 42.51 -58.02 -16.33
CA GLY A 43 41.60 -58.30 -17.44
C GLY A 43 40.21 -58.85 -17.06
N ARG A 44 39.18 -58.26 -17.68
CA ARG A 44 37.97 -58.91 -18.20
C ARG A 44 37.20 -57.94 -19.10
N ARG A 45 36.88 -58.38 -20.33
CA ARG A 45 36.06 -57.64 -21.29
C ARG A 45 34.63 -57.50 -20.78
N THR A 46 34.27 -56.35 -20.19
CA THR A 46 32.87 -55.98 -19.98
C THR A 46 32.36 -55.16 -21.17
N GLY A 47 31.32 -55.66 -21.84
CA GLY A 47 30.84 -55.20 -23.14
C GLY A 47 30.30 -53.77 -23.18
N ARG A 48 30.55 -53.11 -24.32
CA ARG A 48 30.10 -51.76 -24.72
C ARG A 48 28.58 -51.48 -24.63
N ARG A 49 27.72 -52.48 -24.34
CA ARG A 49 26.25 -52.30 -24.26
C ARG A 49 25.75 -51.77 -22.91
N GLY A 50 26.43 -52.05 -21.79
CA GLY A 50 25.99 -51.57 -20.46
C GLY A 50 26.19 -50.08 -20.24
N TYR A 51 27.22 -49.50 -20.90
CA TYR A 51 27.60 -48.10 -20.72
C TYR A 51 26.63 -47.11 -21.40
N ARG A 52 26.06 -47.48 -22.56
CA ARG A 52 25.09 -46.63 -23.27
C ARG A 52 23.75 -46.50 -22.53
N ARG A 53 23.31 -47.55 -21.82
CA ARG A 53 22.02 -47.54 -21.10
C ARG A 53 22.06 -46.60 -19.88
N ARG A 54 23.16 -46.61 -19.13
CA ARG A 54 23.36 -45.72 -17.96
C ARG A 54 23.46 -44.23 -18.33
N CYS A 55 24.05 -43.88 -19.47
CA CYS A 55 24.11 -42.48 -19.91
C CYS A 55 22.75 -41.94 -20.40
N LEU A 56 21.92 -42.78 -21.02
CA LEU A 56 20.56 -42.41 -21.45
C LEU A 56 19.61 -42.24 -20.25
N GLU A 57 19.68 -43.13 -19.26
CA GLU A 57 18.88 -43.02 -18.03
C GLU A 57 19.27 -41.80 -17.18
N ALA A 58 20.57 -41.48 -17.08
CA ALA A 58 21.04 -40.27 -16.41
C ALA A 58 20.64 -38.98 -17.15
N GLY A 59 20.66 -38.99 -18.49
CA GLY A 59 20.21 -37.84 -19.30
C GLY A 59 18.72 -37.55 -19.16
N VAL A 60 17.87 -38.58 -19.16
CA VAL A 60 16.41 -38.43 -18.97
C VAL A 60 16.07 -37.99 -17.53
N ALA A 61 16.80 -38.49 -16.54
CA ALA A 61 16.63 -38.07 -15.14
C ALA A 61 17.00 -36.58 -14.93
N MET A 62 18.10 -36.09 -15.52
CA MET A 62 18.48 -34.68 -15.43
C MET A 62 17.50 -33.74 -16.15
N SER A 63 16.91 -34.16 -17.28
CA SER A 63 15.89 -33.38 -17.98
C SER A 63 14.57 -33.27 -17.20
N ARG A 64 14.16 -34.34 -16.50
CA ARG A 64 12.97 -34.35 -15.64
C ARG A 64 13.17 -33.53 -14.37
N LEU A 65 14.39 -33.54 -13.80
CA LEU A 65 14.75 -32.68 -12.66
C LEU A 65 14.74 -31.20 -13.06
N GLY A 66 15.29 -30.85 -14.22
CA GLY A 66 15.31 -29.47 -14.73
C GLY A 66 13.91 -28.90 -15.02
N LEU A 67 13.01 -29.68 -15.61
CA LEU A 67 11.61 -29.29 -15.79
C LEU A 67 10.85 -29.15 -14.45
N SER A 68 11.14 -30.04 -13.49
CA SER A 68 10.51 -29.97 -12.17
C SER A 68 10.96 -28.74 -11.38
N ILE A 69 12.26 -28.40 -11.43
CA ILE A 69 12.79 -27.19 -10.79
C ILE A 69 12.23 -25.93 -11.47
N ALA A 70 12.15 -25.88 -12.80
CA ALA A 70 11.57 -24.74 -13.52
C ALA A 70 10.07 -24.57 -13.23
N ALA A 71 9.32 -25.66 -13.15
CA ALA A 71 7.90 -25.64 -12.77
C ALA A 71 7.72 -25.21 -11.30
N SER A 72 8.55 -25.70 -10.38
CA SER A 72 8.53 -25.26 -8.97
C SER A 72 8.92 -23.79 -8.83
N LEU A 73 9.90 -23.30 -9.59
CA LEU A 73 10.31 -21.90 -9.57
C LEU A 73 9.22 -20.99 -10.15
N ALA A 74 8.52 -21.43 -11.21
CA ALA A 74 7.38 -20.71 -11.78
C ALA A 74 6.16 -20.69 -10.83
N ILE A 75 5.91 -21.78 -10.10
CA ILE A 75 4.86 -21.84 -9.07
C ILE A 75 5.22 -20.94 -7.88
N VAL A 76 6.47 -20.92 -7.45
CA VAL A 76 6.95 -20.00 -6.39
C VAL A 76 6.85 -18.54 -6.86
N LEU A 77 7.27 -18.21 -8.08
CA LEU A 77 7.09 -16.85 -8.64
C LEU A 77 5.60 -16.45 -8.78
N ALA A 78 4.72 -17.38 -9.15
CA ALA A 78 3.28 -17.13 -9.24
C ALA A 78 2.63 -16.96 -7.85
N LEU A 79 3.14 -17.66 -6.82
CA LEU A 79 2.72 -17.48 -5.43
C LEU A 79 3.14 -16.12 -4.86
N PHE A 80 4.30 -15.58 -5.27
CA PHE A 80 4.72 -14.22 -4.89
C PHE A 80 4.00 -13.10 -5.67
N ALA A 81 3.48 -13.38 -6.87
CA ALA A 81 2.72 -12.40 -7.66
C ALA A 81 1.27 -12.18 -7.17
N SER A 82 0.81 -12.99 -6.20
CA SER A 82 -0.58 -12.98 -5.72
C SER A 82 -0.78 -12.28 -4.36
N ALA A 83 0.28 -11.75 -3.75
CA ALA A 83 0.17 -10.94 -2.55
C ALA A 83 -0.34 -9.54 -2.91
N SER A 84 -1.65 -9.39 -3.09
CA SER A 84 -2.27 -8.07 -3.07
C SER A 84 -2.28 -7.58 -1.63
N PRO A 85 -1.52 -6.55 -1.25
CA PRO A 85 -1.60 -6.02 0.11
C PRO A 85 -3.03 -5.55 0.39
N VAL A 86 -3.58 -6.03 1.50
CA VAL A 86 -4.91 -5.68 2.03
C VAL A 86 -4.76 -4.36 2.77
N ASP A 87 -4.80 -3.20 2.08
CA ASP A 87 -4.56 -1.88 2.71
C ASP A 87 -5.22 -0.70 1.95
N ALA A 88 -6.48 -0.80 1.52
CA ALA A 88 -7.03 0.13 0.52
C ALA A 88 -7.81 1.36 1.04
N TRP A 89 -7.96 1.59 2.34
CA TRP A 89 -8.02 2.92 2.98
C TRP A 89 -6.68 3.23 3.61
N ALA A 90 -6.10 2.26 4.33
CA ALA A 90 -4.82 2.38 5.03
C ALA A 90 -3.71 3.02 4.16
N ARG A 91 -3.70 2.77 2.84
CA ARG A 91 -2.79 3.48 1.93
C ARG A 91 -3.47 4.38 0.92
N LYS A 92 -4.44 3.88 0.16
CA LYS A 92 -5.06 4.69 -0.92
C LYS A 92 -5.88 5.86 -0.37
N GLY A 93 -6.64 5.64 0.71
CA GLY A 93 -7.38 6.70 1.39
C GLY A 93 -6.47 7.80 1.91
N HIS A 94 -5.44 7.43 2.67
CA HIS A 94 -4.43 8.38 3.16
C HIS A 94 -3.71 9.14 2.04
N ARG A 95 -3.42 8.49 0.91
CA ARG A 95 -2.81 9.15 -0.26
C ARG A 95 -3.77 10.13 -0.91
N ILE A 96 -5.04 9.76 -1.09
CA ILE A 96 -6.09 10.66 -1.60
C ILE A 96 -6.21 11.90 -0.69
N ILE A 97 -6.30 11.70 0.62
CA ILE A 97 -6.38 12.78 1.61
C ILE A 97 -5.15 13.70 1.52
N GLY A 98 -3.94 13.11 1.48
CA GLY A 98 -2.70 13.86 1.32
C GLY A 98 -2.62 14.63 0.00
N LEU A 99 -3.15 14.09 -1.10
CA LEU A 99 -3.19 14.75 -2.41
C LEU A 99 -4.10 15.98 -2.37
N ILE A 100 -5.32 15.81 -1.85
CA ILE A 100 -6.27 16.92 -1.67
C ILE A 100 -5.64 17.98 -0.75
N ALA A 101 -5.07 17.57 0.38
CA ALA A 101 -4.49 18.51 1.33
C ALA A 101 -3.32 19.32 0.73
N ARG A 102 -2.40 18.66 0.03
CA ARG A 102 -1.23 19.31 -0.60
C ARG A 102 -1.65 20.39 -1.59
N ASP A 103 -2.69 20.11 -2.36
CA ASP A 103 -3.20 21.03 -3.38
C ASP A 103 -4.00 22.21 -2.76
N GLN A 104 -4.32 22.13 -1.46
CA GLN A 104 -5.04 23.15 -0.70
C GLN A 104 -4.16 23.91 0.32
N LEU A 105 -2.85 23.62 0.37
CA LEU A 105 -1.91 24.39 1.19
C LEU A 105 -1.78 25.82 0.66
N SER A 106 -1.69 26.78 1.58
CA SER A 106 -1.23 28.14 1.31
C SER A 106 0.21 28.11 0.79
N PRO A 107 0.64 29.11 -0.01
CA PRO A 107 2.03 29.22 -0.45
C PRO A 107 3.03 29.16 0.72
N GLU A 108 2.71 29.80 1.83
CA GLU A 108 3.53 29.90 3.03
C GLU A 108 3.67 28.54 3.71
N ALA A 109 2.55 27.87 4.01
CA ALA A 109 2.57 26.55 4.62
C ALA A 109 3.25 25.51 3.71
N LYS A 110 3.05 25.62 2.39
CA LYS A 110 3.70 24.74 1.41
C LYS A 110 5.22 24.94 1.41
N ALA A 111 5.70 26.17 1.49
CA ALA A 111 7.12 26.47 1.61
C ALA A 111 7.69 25.94 2.93
N ALA A 112 6.99 26.15 4.04
CA ALA A 112 7.39 25.66 5.36
C ALA A 112 7.46 24.13 5.42
N VAL A 113 6.46 23.41 4.88
CA VAL A 113 6.49 21.94 4.79
C VAL A 113 7.69 21.48 3.96
N ARG A 114 7.96 22.12 2.81
CA ARG A 114 9.13 21.78 1.98
C ARG A 114 10.45 22.03 2.70
N GLN A 115 10.55 23.13 3.44
CA GLN A 115 11.75 23.46 4.21
C GLN A 115 12.02 22.44 5.32
N LEU A 116 10.98 22.01 6.03
CA LEU A 116 11.09 21.01 7.10
C LEU A 116 11.33 19.60 6.54
N MET A 117 10.51 19.17 5.58
CA MET A 117 10.45 17.78 5.13
C MET A 117 11.25 17.48 3.86
N GLY A 118 11.84 18.50 3.23
CA GLY A 118 12.52 18.40 1.93
C GLY A 118 11.59 18.24 0.72
N SER A 119 10.28 18.09 0.94
CA SER A 119 9.23 18.02 -0.08
C SER A 119 7.86 18.31 0.54
N ASP A 120 6.83 18.48 -0.29
CA ASP A 120 5.43 18.59 0.13
C ASP A 120 4.63 17.30 -0.19
N ASP A 121 5.29 16.15 -0.16
CA ASP A 121 4.70 14.85 -0.48
C ASP A 121 3.82 14.33 0.69
N LEU A 122 2.79 15.11 1.06
CA LEU A 122 1.77 14.73 2.02
C LEU A 122 1.14 13.34 1.72
N PRO A 123 0.93 12.92 0.45
CA PRO A 123 0.49 11.55 0.16
C PRO A 123 1.44 10.47 0.66
N LYS A 124 2.76 10.73 0.66
CA LYS A 124 3.75 9.82 1.23
C LYS A 124 3.82 9.94 2.75
N PHE A 125 3.76 11.17 3.27
CA PHE A 125 3.84 11.42 4.71
C PHE A 125 2.64 10.83 5.46
N SER A 126 1.47 10.81 4.82
CA SER A 126 0.24 10.24 5.36
C SER A 126 0.31 8.73 5.55
N LEU A 127 1.34 8.03 5.07
CA LEU A 127 1.50 6.58 5.27
C LEU A 127 2.43 6.25 6.44
N TYR A 128 3.16 7.24 6.95
CA TYR A 128 4.34 7.00 7.78
C TYR A 128 4.00 6.25 9.08
N LEU A 129 2.95 6.67 9.79
CA LEU A 129 2.60 6.08 11.09
C LEU A 129 2.30 4.58 11.00
N ASP A 130 1.56 4.13 9.98
CA ASP A 130 1.31 2.71 9.77
C ASP A 130 2.55 1.94 9.30
N LEU A 131 3.42 2.56 8.50
CA LEU A 131 4.66 1.92 8.04
C LEU A 131 5.64 1.63 9.19
N ILE A 132 5.63 2.45 10.24
CA ILE A 132 6.52 2.29 11.41
C ILE A 132 5.76 1.81 12.65
N LYS A 133 4.53 1.32 12.51
CA LYS A 133 3.61 1.04 13.63
C LYS A 133 4.21 0.15 14.72
N ASP A 134 4.93 -0.90 14.32
CA ASP A 134 5.56 -1.84 15.24
C ASP A 134 6.78 -1.23 15.95
N ASP A 135 7.63 -0.53 15.21
CA ASP A 135 8.79 0.18 15.77
C ASP A 135 8.34 1.30 16.71
N LEU A 136 7.29 2.03 16.34
CA LEU A 136 6.72 3.10 17.14
C LEU A 136 6.08 2.56 18.41
N GLN A 137 5.44 1.38 18.37
CA GLN A 137 4.93 0.72 19.58
C GLN A 137 6.05 0.25 20.51
N GLN A 138 7.20 -0.16 19.95
CA GLN A 138 8.37 -0.52 20.76
C GLN A 138 9.00 0.72 21.41
N GLN A 139 9.13 1.82 20.66
CA GLN A 139 9.72 3.07 21.15
C GLN A 139 8.78 3.84 22.10
N ILE A 140 7.49 3.82 21.80
CA ILE A 140 6.44 4.52 22.53
C ILE A 140 5.30 3.53 22.80
N PRO A 141 5.36 2.78 23.92
CA PRO A 141 4.31 1.85 24.28
C PRO A 141 2.94 2.51 24.37
N GLY A 142 1.99 2.00 23.58
CA GLY A 142 0.63 2.52 23.51
C GLY A 142 0.33 3.34 22.27
N SER A 143 1.33 3.59 21.41
CA SER A 143 1.17 4.35 20.17
C SER A 143 0.22 3.71 19.15
N ARG A 144 -0.03 2.39 19.22
CA ARG A 144 -1.09 1.76 18.41
C ARG A 144 -2.49 2.32 18.68
N ALA A 145 -2.73 2.87 19.86
CA ALA A 145 -4.00 3.52 20.20
C ALA A 145 -4.15 4.90 19.57
N TRP A 146 -3.09 5.47 19.00
CA TRP A 146 -3.14 6.81 18.38
C TRP A 146 -4.00 6.85 17.12
N HIS A 147 -4.30 5.71 16.51
CA HIS A 147 -5.04 5.64 15.26
C HIS A 147 -6.56 5.76 15.42
N TYR A 148 -7.08 5.85 16.65
CA TYR A 148 -8.53 5.85 16.88
C TYR A 148 -8.92 6.55 18.19
N ASP A 149 -10.20 6.91 18.26
CA ASP A 149 -10.93 7.25 19.48
C ASP A 149 -12.09 6.24 19.60
N ASN A 150 -12.05 5.37 20.62
CA ASN A 150 -13.10 4.36 20.86
C ASN A 150 -14.36 4.98 21.50
N VAL A 151 -14.94 5.98 20.85
CA VAL A 151 -16.18 6.64 21.28
C VAL A 151 -17.32 5.62 21.18
N PRO A 152 -18.11 5.42 22.23
CA PRO A 152 -19.11 4.36 22.23
C PRO A 152 -20.25 4.64 21.24
N VAL A 153 -20.67 3.60 20.51
CA VAL A 153 -21.84 3.66 19.60
C VAL A 153 -23.15 3.67 20.38
N CYS A 154 -23.28 2.73 21.32
CA CYS A 154 -24.53 2.45 22.02
C CYS A 154 -24.56 2.87 23.48
N LYS A 155 -23.39 3.03 24.10
CA LYS A 155 -23.23 3.35 25.52
C LYS A 155 -22.74 4.79 25.67
N THR A 156 -22.59 5.24 26.91
CA THR A 156 -21.84 6.46 27.23
C THR A 156 -20.57 6.07 27.95
N LYS A 157 -19.45 6.68 27.56
CA LYS A 157 -18.13 6.55 28.19
C LYS A 157 -17.57 7.97 28.33
N ALA A 158 -16.99 8.29 29.48
CA ALA A 158 -16.26 9.54 29.63
C ALA A 158 -15.01 9.51 28.74
N ARG A 159 -14.56 10.69 28.25
CA ARG A 159 -13.41 10.78 27.34
C ARG A 159 -12.17 10.05 27.84
N ASP A 160 -11.85 10.20 29.12
CA ASP A 160 -10.67 9.56 29.71
C ASP A 160 -10.71 8.02 29.65
N GLN A 161 -11.89 7.41 29.54
CA GLN A 161 -12.02 5.96 29.43
C GLN A 161 -11.62 5.41 28.06
N TYR A 162 -11.63 6.22 27.01
CA TYR A 162 -11.22 5.83 25.65
C TYR A 162 -10.04 6.64 25.10
N CYS A 163 -9.66 7.73 25.77
CA CYS A 163 -8.55 8.60 25.42
C CYS A 163 -7.77 9.00 26.68
N HIS A 164 -7.38 8.02 27.49
CA HIS A 164 -6.66 8.26 28.73
C HIS A 164 -5.36 9.02 28.48
N ALA A 165 -5.13 10.12 29.21
CA ALA A 165 -3.95 10.98 29.07
C ALA A 165 -3.67 11.48 27.63
N GLY A 166 -4.70 11.56 26.77
CA GLY A 166 -4.55 11.94 25.37
C GLY A 166 -3.96 10.85 24.47
N ASN A 167 -3.91 9.59 24.92
CA ASN A 167 -3.41 8.45 24.16
C ASN A 167 -4.45 7.90 23.17
N CYS A 168 -4.97 8.78 22.31
CA CYS A 168 -5.93 8.51 21.24
C CYS A 168 -5.67 9.46 20.05
N ALA A 169 -6.37 9.28 18.93
CA ALA A 169 -6.16 10.12 17.74
C ALA A 169 -6.40 11.60 18.01
N SER A 170 -7.52 11.97 18.62
CA SER A 170 -7.84 13.38 18.90
C SER A 170 -6.79 14.04 19.81
N GLY A 171 -6.34 13.33 20.85
CA GLY A 171 -5.32 13.79 21.77
C GLY A 171 -3.95 13.97 21.10
N GLN A 172 -3.55 13.03 20.24
CA GLN A 172 -2.27 13.13 19.54
C GLN A 172 -2.28 14.20 18.45
N ILE A 173 -3.39 14.42 17.73
CA ILE A 173 -3.51 15.54 16.79
C ILE A 173 -3.34 16.86 17.54
N ALA A 174 -4.03 17.06 18.66
CA ALA A 174 -3.93 18.28 19.46
C ALA A 174 -2.49 18.52 19.95
N ARG A 175 -1.84 17.48 20.49
CA ARG A 175 -0.44 17.55 20.97
C ARG A 175 0.53 17.91 19.84
N HIS A 176 0.46 17.21 18.71
CA HIS A 176 1.41 17.42 17.61
C HIS A 176 1.15 18.73 16.87
N HIS A 177 -0.09 19.22 16.83
CA HIS A 177 -0.39 20.56 16.32
C HIS A 177 0.31 21.66 17.15
N GLN A 178 0.34 21.53 18.49
CA GLN A 178 1.08 22.45 19.35
C GLN A 178 2.60 22.37 19.09
N LEU A 179 3.16 21.16 18.99
CA LEU A 179 4.58 20.97 18.68
C LEU A 179 4.99 21.58 17.34
N LEU A 180 4.09 21.53 16.35
CA LEU A 180 4.35 22.08 15.03
C LEU A 180 4.40 23.62 15.04
N ARG A 181 3.55 24.25 15.86
CA ARG A 181 3.44 25.71 16.01
C ARG A 181 4.55 26.34 16.85
N ASP A 182 5.14 25.60 17.78
CA ASP A 182 6.18 26.13 18.65
C ASP A 182 7.49 26.35 17.90
N ALA A 183 7.91 27.61 17.74
CA ALA A 183 9.16 27.99 17.06
C ALA A 183 10.42 27.40 17.72
N GLN A 184 10.38 27.08 19.02
CA GLN A 184 11.52 26.55 19.78
C GLN A 184 11.66 25.03 19.68
N GLU A 185 10.63 24.33 19.18
CA GLU A 185 10.69 22.87 19.03
C GLU A 185 11.72 22.48 17.96
N PRO A 186 12.63 21.53 18.26
CA PRO A 186 13.63 21.10 17.30
C PRO A 186 12.99 20.41 16.08
N ASN A 187 13.62 20.59 14.93
CA ASN A 187 13.08 20.12 13.63
C ASN A 187 12.67 18.64 13.64
N HIS A 188 13.41 17.73 14.30
CA HIS A 188 13.04 16.32 14.33
C HIS A 188 11.67 16.06 15.00
N ARG A 189 11.28 16.85 16.01
CA ARG A 189 9.94 16.76 16.63
C ARG A 189 8.87 17.34 15.71
N LYS A 190 9.18 18.42 14.98
CA LYS A 190 8.29 18.97 13.95
C LYS A 190 8.08 18.02 12.78
N HIS A 191 9.12 17.32 12.34
CA HIS A 191 9.03 16.30 11.28
C HIS A 191 8.06 15.19 11.70
N PHE A 192 8.24 14.67 12.92
CA PHE A 192 7.35 13.66 13.45
C PHE A 192 5.92 14.18 13.61
N ALA A 193 5.74 15.43 14.05
CA ALA A 193 4.42 16.07 14.14
C ALA A 193 3.70 16.16 12.78
N ILE A 194 4.42 16.48 11.69
CA ILE A 194 3.83 16.48 10.34
C ILE A 194 3.35 15.08 9.97
N PHE A 195 4.15 14.03 10.21
CA PHE A 195 3.73 12.65 9.95
C PHE A 195 2.48 12.27 10.75
N VAL A 196 2.46 12.59 12.05
CA VAL A 196 1.34 12.28 12.94
C VAL A 196 0.06 12.99 12.50
N ILE A 197 0.10 14.31 12.29
CA ILE A 197 -1.07 15.09 11.89
C ILE A 197 -1.60 14.64 10.53
N THR A 198 -0.70 14.42 9.55
CA THR A 198 -1.08 14.04 8.19
C THR A 198 -1.78 12.68 8.14
N HIS A 199 -1.34 11.72 8.96
CA HIS A 199 -1.97 10.40 9.02
C HIS A 199 -3.24 10.44 9.88
N LEU A 200 -3.17 10.95 11.11
CA LEU A 200 -4.29 10.87 12.06
C LEU A 200 -5.50 11.71 11.66
N ILE A 201 -5.33 12.84 10.95
CA ILE A 201 -6.50 13.55 10.40
C ILE A 201 -7.25 12.67 9.38
N GLY A 202 -6.57 11.78 8.67
CA GLY A 202 -7.25 10.78 7.84
C GLY A 202 -8.03 9.78 8.68
N ASP A 203 -7.38 9.21 9.70
CA ASP A 203 -7.99 8.22 10.60
C ASP A 203 -9.28 8.74 11.23
N VAL A 204 -9.28 9.94 11.82
CA VAL A 204 -10.47 10.48 12.52
C VAL A 204 -11.68 10.72 11.61
N HIS A 205 -11.49 10.69 10.28
CA HIS A 205 -12.58 10.79 9.31
C HIS A 205 -13.09 9.43 8.83
N GLN A 206 -12.41 8.33 9.18
CA GLN A 206 -12.93 6.98 8.99
C GLN A 206 -13.90 6.67 10.15
N PRO A 207 -15.20 6.45 9.92
CA PRO A 207 -16.20 6.36 10.98
C PRO A 207 -15.88 5.34 12.10
N LEU A 208 -15.29 4.20 11.74
CA LEU A 208 -14.92 3.13 12.67
C LEU A 208 -13.62 3.39 13.44
N HIS A 209 -12.83 4.40 13.07
CA HIS A 209 -11.73 4.90 13.91
C HIS A 209 -12.24 5.88 14.98
N ALA A 210 -13.48 6.36 14.86
CA ALA A 210 -14.12 7.26 15.82
C ALA A 210 -15.29 6.56 16.55
N ALA A 211 -15.36 5.24 16.52
CA ALA A 211 -16.48 4.50 17.08
C ALA A 211 -16.08 3.09 17.54
N ASP A 212 -16.64 2.67 18.68
CA ASP A 212 -16.53 1.30 19.17
C ASP A 212 -17.85 0.82 19.77
N ASN A 213 -18.25 -0.40 19.42
CA ASN A 213 -19.39 -1.09 20.01
C ASN A 213 -18.93 -2.37 20.75
N ASP A 214 -17.78 -2.27 21.44
CA ASP A 214 -17.05 -3.39 22.08
C ASP A 214 -16.59 -4.47 21.08
N ASP A 215 -16.51 -4.10 19.80
CA ASP A 215 -16.13 -4.93 18.65
C ASP A 215 -14.81 -4.51 18.00
N ARG A 216 -14.06 -3.61 18.66
CA ARG A 216 -12.80 -3.02 18.20
C ARG A 216 -13.00 -2.23 16.90
N GLY A 217 -13.99 -1.34 16.92
CA GLY A 217 -14.35 -0.52 15.76
C GLY A 217 -14.71 -1.37 14.54
N GLY A 218 -15.56 -2.38 14.71
CA GLY A 218 -16.01 -3.27 13.64
C GLY A 218 -15.01 -4.35 13.22
N ASN A 219 -13.81 -4.43 13.81
CA ASN A 219 -12.83 -5.48 13.48
C ASN A 219 -13.31 -6.89 13.86
N ARG A 220 -14.29 -7.01 14.77
CA ARG A 220 -14.90 -8.29 15.18
C ARG A 220 -16.21 -8.61 14.47
N ILE A 221 -16.62 -7.81 13.49
CA ILE A 221 -17.85 -8.05 12.71
C ILE A 221 -17.45 -8.59 11.36
N GLU A 222 -17.70 -9.86 11.11
CA GLU A 222 -17.43 -10.49 9.81
C GLU A 222 -18.52 -10.10 8.79
N VAL A 223 -18.12 -9.62 7.62
CA VAL A 223 -19.07 -9.17 6.58
C VAL A 223 -18.81 -9.84 5.23
N GLN A 224 -19.82 -9.83 4.38
CA GLN A 224 -19.75 -10.30 3.01
C GLN A 224 -20.27 -9.21 2.07
N LEU A 225 -19.43 -8.78 1.13
CA LEU A 225 -19.82 -7.86 0.07
C LEU A 225 -20.65 -8.61 -1.00
N THR A 226 -21.73 -7.99 -1.47
CA THR A 226 -22.50 -8.51 -2.61
C THR A 226 -21.66 -8.50 -3.89
N GLU A 227 -21.99 -9.39 -4.84
CA GLU A 227 -21.40 -9.52 -6.20
C GLU A 227 -20.17 -10.42 -6.38
N GLY A 228 -20.05 -11.52 -5.64
CA GLY A 228 -18.99 -12.51 -5.92
C GLY A 228 -17.57 -12.05 -5.57
N ARG A 229 -17.46 -10.90 -4.91
CA ARG A 229 -16.24 -10.35 -4.31
C ARG A 229 -15.93 -11.11 -3.02
N LYS A 230 -15.46 -12.35 -3.18
CA LYS A 230 -15.09 -13.29 -2.10
C LYS A 230 -13.82 -12.87 -1.35
N LYS A 231 -13.66 -11.60 -0.99
CA LYS A 231 -12.69 -11.24 0.04
C LYS A 231 -13.43 -11.26 1.36
N GLU A 232 -13.15 -12.30 2.15
CA GLU A 232 -13.51 -12.38 3.55
C GLU A 232 -12.85 -11.18 4.25
N VAL A 233 -13.66 -10.23 4.70
CA VAL A 233 -13.19 -9.04 5.42
C VAL A 233 -14.10 -8.80 6.60
N ASN A 234 -13.54 -8.24 7.67
CA ASN A 234 -14.35 -7.68 8.73
C ASN A 234 -14.91 -6.30 8.29
N LEU A 235 -15.88 -5.79 9.04
CA LEU A 235 -16.54 -4.52 8.77
C LEU A 235 -15.53 -3.36 8.70
N HIS A 236 -14.56 -3.34 9.61
CA HIS A 236 -13.49 -2.35 9.59
C HIS A 236 -12.79 -2.37 8.24
N THR A 237 -12.22 -3.50 7.82
CA THR A 237 -11.56 -3.62 6.51
C THR A 237 -12.48 -3.30 5.32
N ALA A 238 -13.79 -3.57 5.37
CA ALA A 238 -14.70 -3.14 4.31
C ALA A 238 -14.75 -1.61 4.17
N TRP A 239 -14.89 -0.92 5.31
CA TRP A 239 -14.81 0.53 5.44
C TRP A 239 -13.41 1.08 5.29
N ASP A 240 -12.39 0.25 5.38
CA ASP A 240 -10.99 0.64 5.43
C ASP A 240 -10.22 0.12 4.22
N THR A 241 -10.91 -0.43 3.22
CA THR A 241 -10.31 -0.92 1.96
C THR A 241 -11.36 -0.96 0.87
N SER A 242 -12.36 -1.81 1.04
CA SER A 242 -13.22 -2.24 -0.06
C SER A 242 -14.05 -1.11 -0.67
N PHE A 243 -14.61 -0.22 0.16
CA PHE A 243 -15.40 0.91 -0.37
C PHE A 243 -14.56 1.96 -1.10
N ILE A 244 -13.28 2.13 -0.75
CA ILE A 244 -12.39 3.01 -1.52
C ILE A 244 -11.99 2.40 -2.84
N GLU A 245 -11.72 1.10 -2.92
CA GLU A 245 -11.30 0.47 -4.17
C GLU A 245 -12.29 0.71 -5.31
N GLN A 246 -13.57 0.84 -4.98
CA GLN A 246 -14.65 1.10 -5.93
C GLN A 246 -14.59 2.50 -6.55
N LEU A 247 -14.05 3.49 -5.84
CA LEU A 247 -13.89 4.86 -6.34
C LEU A 247 -12.93 4.97 -7.53
N PHE A 248 -12.02 4.00 -7.65
CA PHE A 248 -10.97 4.07 -8.65
C PHE A 248 -11.53 3.80 -10.04
N ALA A 249 -12.33 2.74 -10.25
CA ALA A 249 -12.92 2.41 -11.56
C ALA A 249 -11.92 2.56 -12.75
N GLY A 250 -10.66 2.16 -12.55
CA GLY A 250 -9.57 2.29 -13.54
C GLY A 250 -8.78 3.63 -13.52
N LYS A 251 -9.18 4.60 -12.70
CA LYS A 251 -8.48 5.87 -12.45
C LYS A 251 -7.31 5.65 -11.48
N ASN A 252 -6.37 6.60 -11.46
CA ASN A 252 -5.30 6.66 -10.44
C ASN A 252 -5.70 7.54 -9.24
N GLU A 253 -4.89 7.54 -8.19
CA GLU A 253 -5.14 8.30 -6.95
C GLU A 253 -5.27 9.81 -7.20
N GLN A 254 -4.47 10.37 -8.10
CA GLN A 254 -4.49 11.80 -8.45
C GLN A 254 -5.83 12.20 -9.08
N MET A 255 -6.33 11.39 -10.02
CA MET A 255 -7.62 11.62 -10.65
C MET A 255 -8.76 11.49 -9.64
N VAL A 256 -8.72 10.49 -8.74
CA VAL A 256 -9.73 10.32 -7.70
C VAL A 256 -9.73 11.53 -6.76
N ALA A 257 -8.56 11.92 -6.24
CA ALA A 257 -8.41 13.08 -5.36
C ALA A 257 -8.93 14.38 -6.00
N LYS A 258 -8.57 14.64 -7.27
CA LYS A 258 -9.06 15.80 -8.02
C LYS A 258 -10.59 15.79 -8.13
N ASN A 259 -11.17 14.67 -8.56
CA ASN A 259 -12.62 14.56 -8.72
C ASN A 259 -13.37 14.78 -7.39
N LEU A 260 -12.85 14.24 -6.28
CA LEU A 260 -13.45 14.41 -4.96
C LEU A 260 -13.36 15.86 -4.48
N ALA A 261 -12.20 16.51 -4.65
CA ALA A 261 -12.04 17.92 -4.33
C ALA A 261 -13.01 18.79 -5.15
N GLU A 262 -13.12 18.56 -6.46
CA GLU A 262 -14.05 19.29 -7.33
C GLU A 262 -15.52 19.05 -6.94
N LYS A 263 -15.90 17.80 -6.66
CA LYS A 263 -17.27 17.42 -6.28
C LYS A 263 -17.74 18.14 -5.01
N PHE A 264 -16.85 18.39 -4.06
CA PHE A 264 -17.19 18.92 -2.74
C PHE A 264 -16.65 20.33 -2.46
N VAL A 265 -16.12 21.03 -3.48
CA VAL A 265 -15.48 22.34 -3.31
C VAL A 265 -16.39 23.37 -2.60
N THR A 266 -17.69 23.33 -2.87
CA THR A 266 -18.69 24.25 -2.28
C THR A 266 -18.92 24.02 -0.79
N LYS A 267 -18.69 22.79 -0.28
CA LYS A 267 -18.77 22.47 1.15
C LYS A 267 -17.50 22.79 1.92
N SER A 268 -16.37 22.96 1.21
CA SER A 268 -15.05 23.03 1.81
C SER A 268 -14.88 24.18 2.80
N ALA A 269 -15.51 25.34 2.59
CA ALA A 269 -15.40 26.49 3.49
C ALA A 269 -15.99 26.18 4.88
N GLU A 270 -17.10 25.45 4.93
CA GLU A 270 -17.72 25.04 6.19
C GLU A 270 -16.92 23.94 6.87
N TRP A 271 -16.43 22.96 6.11
CA TRP A 271 -15.68 21.83 6.66
C TRP A 271 -14.38 22.22 7.36
N ARG A 272 -13.76 23.34 6.96
CA ARG A 272 -12.54 23.84 7.62
C ARG A 272 -12.80 24.36 9.04
N LYS A 273 -14.06 24.60 9.42
CA LYS A 273 -14.42 25.05 10.76
C LYS A 273 -14.45 23.88 11.75
N GLY A 274 -14.57 24.23 13.04
CA GLY A 274 -14.73 23.28 14.13
C GLY A 274 -13.42 22.84 14.75
N THR A 275 -13.50 21.84 15.62
CA THR A 275 -12.38 21.28 16.37
C THR A 275 -12.21 19.80 16.04
N VAL A 276 -11.06 19.23 16.35
CA VAL A 276 -10.81 17.78 16.19
C VAL A 276 -11.86 16.96 16.94
N ASP A 277 -12.26 17.39 18.14
CA ASP A 277 -13.30 16.72 18.93
C ASP A 277 -14.67 16.76 18.22
N ALA A 278 -15.00 17.87 17.55
CA ALA A 278 -16.21 17.96 16.76
C ALA A 278 -16.16 17.03 15.54
N TRP A 279 -15.00 16.89 14.90
CA TRP A 279 -14.82 15.97 13.76
C TRP A 279 -14.93 14.50 14.18
N ILE A 280 -14.41 14.15 15.36
CA ILE A 280 -14.62 12.83 15.97
C ILE A 280 -16.11 12.59 16.23
N ALA A 281 -16.82 13.57 16.79
CA ALA A 281 -18.27 13.45 17.03
C ALA A 281 -19.04 13.27 15.71
N GLU A 282 -18.71 14.01 14.65
CA GLU A 282 -19.29 13.82 13.32
C GLU A 282 -19.08 12.39 12.79
N SER A 283 -17.85 11.88 12.84
CA SER A 283 -17.53 10.50 12.42
C SER A 283 -18.23 9.46 13.27
N ASN A 284 -18.37 9.69 14.57
CA ASN A 284 -19.11 8.80 15.47
C ASN A 284 -20.62 8.79 15.17
N GLU A 285 -21.22 9.93 14.83
CA GLU A 285 -22.62 10.01 14.42
C GLU A 285 -22.85 9.32 13.08
N ILE A 286 -21.91 9.42 12.14
CA ILE A 286 -21.93 8.61 10.90
C ILE A 286 -21.88 7.11 11.24
N ALA A 287 -21.00 6.72 12.17
CA ALA A 287 -20.88 5.33 12.58
C ALA A 287 -22.20 4.81 13.16
N LYS A 288 -22.84 5.58 14.04
CA LYS A 288 -24.15 5.25 14.61
C LYS A 288 -25.23 5.15 13.54
N ALA A 289 -25.40 6.19 12.73
CA ALA A 289 -26.54 6.34 11.83
C ALA A 289 -26.45 5.48 10.57
N VAL A 290 -25.24 5.11 10.15
CA VAL A 290 -25.02 4.39 8.89
C VAL A 290 -24.22 3.12 9.12
N THR A 291 -23.00 3.23 9.64
CA THR A 291 -22.08 2.09 9.71
C THR A 291 -22.67 0.93 10.50
N TYR A 292 -23.26 1.20 11.67
CA TYR A 292 -23.88 0.20 12.53
C TYR A 292 -25.39 0.09 12.30
N ALA A 293 -26.15 1.19 12.30
CA ALA A 293 -27.62 1.13 12.21
C ALA A 293 -28.16 0.48 10.92
N LYS A 294 -27.39 0.47 9.83
CA LYS A 294 -27.79 -0.22 8.58
C LYS A 294 -27.31 -1.66 8.49
N LEU A 295 -26.56 -2.17 9.48
CA LEU A 295 -26.17 -3.58 9.48
C LEU A 295 -27.40 -4.48 9.72
N PRO A 296 -27.52 -5.59 8.98
CA PRO A 296 -28.60 -6.55 9.21
C PRO A 296 -28.59 -7.07 10.65
N GLY A 297 -29.71 -6.90 11.36
CA GLY A 297 -29.89 -7.40 12.74
C GLY A 297 -29.17 -6.58 13.81
N PHE A 298 -28.64 -5.40 13.49
CA PHE A 298 -28.03 -4.55 14.50
C PHE A 298 -29.07 -3.92 15.42
N ALA A 299 -28.82 -4.06 16.72
CA ALA A 299 -29.41 -3.27 17.79
C ALA A 299 -28.34 -3.11 18.87
N CYS A 300 -28.48 -2.09 19.73
CA CYS A 300 -27.58 -1.95 20.86
C CYS A 300 -27.70 -3.18 21.78
N GLY A 301 -26.56 -3.83 22.05
CA GLY A 301 -26.50 -5.10 22.76
C GLY A 301 -26.44 -6.34 21.86
N THR A 302 -26.63 -6.21 20.54
CA THR A 302 -26.42 -7.32 19.59
C THR A 302 -24.96 -7.75 19.61
N GLN A 303 -24.74 -9.05 19.81
CA GLN A 303 -23.45 -9.69 19.57
C GLN A 303 -23.50 -10.39 18.22
N PHE A 304 -22.62 -9.99 17.32
CA PHE A 304 -22.45 -10.70 16.06
C PHE A 304 -21.66 -11.98 16.30
N GLY A 305 -22.23 -13.11 15.87
CA GLY A 305 -21.56 -14.40 15.89
C GLY A 305 -20.50 -14.51 14.79
N PRO A 306 -19.89 -15.71 14.60
CA PRO A 306 -18.89 -15.93 13.56
C PRO A 306 -19.47 -15.94 12.13
N ALA A 307 -20.79 -15.88 11.99
CA ALA A 307 -21.46 -15.85 10.70
C ALA A 307 -21.24 -14.51 10.01
N ARG A 308 -20.96 -14.55 8.71
CA ARG A 308 -20.77 -13.36 7.89
C ARG A 308 -22.09 -12.66 7.63
N LEU A 309 -22.12 -11.36 7.91
CA LEU A 309 -23.26 -10.51 7.59
C LEU A 309 -23.21 -10.10 6.12
N PRO A 310 -24.22 -10.46 5.30
CA PRO A 310 -24.29 -9.98 3.94
C PRO A 310 -24.62 -8.48 3.94
N LEU A 311 -23.71 -7.64 3.45
CA LEU A 311 -24.00 -6.22 3.25
C LEU A 311 -24.88 -6.05 2.02
N THR A 312 -26.01 -5.38 2.17
CA THR A 312 -26.93 -5.15 1.04
C THR A 312 -26.33 -4.15 0.06
N ALA A 313 -26.84 -4.12 -1.18
CA ALA A 313 -26.40 -3.13 -2.17
C ALA A 313 -26.63 -1.69 -1.68
N GLU A 314 -27.73 -1.46 -0.96
CA GLU A 314 -28.08 -0.17 -0.36
C GLU A 314 -27.09 0.23 0.74
N TYR A 315 -26.61 -0.72 1.54
CA TYR A 315 -25.55 -0.45 2.52
C TYR A 315 -24.28 -0.01 1.82
N VAL A 316 -23.84 -0.76 0.82
CA VAL A 316 -22.60 -0.51 0.08
C VAL A 316 -22.65 0.86 -0.60
N GLN A 317 -23.75 1.18 -1.28
CA GLN A 317 -23.95 2.49 -1.92
C GLN A 317 -23.93 3.65 -0.91
N ALA A 318 -24.59 3.48 0.25
CA ALA A 318 -24.57 4.50 1.29
C ALA A 318 -23.17 4.69 1.88
N ALA A 319 -22.44 3.59 2.12
CA ALA A 319 -21.08 3.64 2.64
C ALA A 319 -20.13 4.33 1.65
N GLU A 320 -20.20 4.01 0.35
CA GLU A 320 -19.40 4.66 -0.69
C GLU A 320 -19.62 6.17 -0.75
N GLY A 321 -20.87 6.63 -0.71
CA GLY A 321 -21.16 8.07 -0.70
C GLY A 321 -20.54 8.79 0.50
N ILE A 322 -20.50 8.13 1.66
CA ILE A 322 -19.87 8.66 2.88
C ILE A 322 -18.36 8.63 2.76
N VAL A 323 -17.78 7.54 2.24
CA VAL A 323 -16.34 7.39 2.00
C VAL A 323 -15.85 8.56 1.13
N GLU A 324 -16.52 8.85 0.01
CA GLU A 324 -16.17 9.96 -0.87
C GLU A 324 -16.17 11.31 -0.13
N GLU A 325 -17.22 11.58 0.65
CA GLU A 325 -17.34 12.83 1.39
C GLU A 325 -16.27 12.94 2.48
N GLN A 326 -16.04 11.88 3.26
CA GLN A 326 -15.08 11.86 4.36
C GLN A 326 -13.64 12.00 3.88
N LEU A 327 -13.27 11.39 2.74
CA LEU A 327 -11.95 11.59 2.12
C LEU A 327 -11.71 13.04 1.71
N ALA A 328 -12.68 13.66 1.04
CA ALA A 328 -12.58 15.06 0.64
C ALA A 328 -12.50 15.98 1.88
N LYS A 329 -13.39 15.75 2.85
CA LYS A 329 -13.47 16.50 4.11
C LYS A 329 -12.17 16.43 4.91
N ALA A 330 -11.59 15.24 5.05
CA ALA A 330 -10.29 15.04 5.69
C ALA A 330 -9.17 15.80 4.97
N GLY A 331 -9.13 15.77 3.63
CA GLY A 331 -8.15 16.51 2.84
C GLY A 331 -8.22 18.03 3.08
N TYR A 332 -9.43 18.61 3.06
CA TYR A 332 -9.63 20.03 3.34
C TYR A 332 -9.27 20.42 4.78
N ARG A 333 -9.63 19.59 5.75
CA ARG A 333 -9.31 19.81 7.17
C ARG A 333 -7.82 19.66 7.46
N LEU A 334 -7.15 18.68 6.85
CA LEU A 334 -5.70 18.53 6.96
C LEU A 334 -4.96 19.77 6.42
N ALA A 335 -5.33 20.25 5.24
CA ALA A 335 -4.75 21.48 4.70
C ALA A 335 -4.98 22.67 5.63
N HIS A 336 -6.20 22.81 6.18
CA HIS A 336 -6.51 23.89 7.11
C HIS A 336 -5.64 23.83 8.37
N VAL A 337 -5.49 22.66 8.99
CA VAL A 337 -4.65 22.48 10.17
C VAL A 337 -3.18 22.82 9.88
N LEU A 338 -2.64 22.37 8.75
CA LEU A 338 -1.27 22.70 8.36
C LEU A 338 -1.10 24.18 8.03
N ASN A 339 -2.09 24.82 7.39
CA ASN A 339 -2.08 26.25 7.11
C ASN A 339 -2.07 27.08 8.40
N LEU A 340 -2.89 26.72 9.40
CA LEU A 340 -2.87 27.40 10.70
C LEU A 340 -1.57 27.18 11.47
N ALA A 341 -0.91 26.04 11.27
CA ALA A 341 0.30 25.71 12.01
C ALA A 341 1.58 26.30 11.40
N LEU A 342 1.61 26.48 10.07
CA LEU A 342 2.83 26.76 9.30
C LEU A 342 2.69 27.91 8.29
N GLY A 343 1.52 28.53 8.17
CA GLY A 343 1.23 29.58 7.20
C GLY A 343 1.32 31.01 7.73
N GLU A 344 1.79 31.21 8.97
CA GLU A 344 2.02 32.52 9.58
C GLU A 344 3.45 33.02 9.37
#